data_AF-A0A399EFT5-F1
#
_entry.id   AF-A0A399EFT5-F1
#
_cell.length_a   1.000
_cell.length_b   1.000
_cell.length_c   1.000
_cell.angle_alpha   90.00
_cell.angle_beta   90.00
_cell.angle_gamma   90.00
#
_symmetry.space_group_name_H-M   'P 1'
#
loop_
_entity.id
_entity.type
_entity.pdbx_description
1 polymer ?
#
loop_
_entity_poly.entity_id
_entity_poly.type
_entity_poly.pdbx_seq_one_letter_code
_entity_poly.pdbx_strand_id
1 'polypeptide(L)'
;MRPLKLELEGFGSYRKRQEIPLDDVDLFVITGPTGSGKSTLLEAMTFALFGAVPRLGKRDLGQMLHPGALRAWVALTFGVGGRVYRVERELGKKAEASLLEFRDGKLHPLVDRGTKGVTEGVERILGLDYDTFVRSVFLPQGEFDQFLRKAQGRERREILDRLFGLEELKEMRERLKERLKELRAKKVGLEEELERLEAEGIRQDRLRELEEELKKAKEERHSLAKRLADLEATRERLERILERVEALGRAQDELDALEGKRGEWEREREKALASQQARSALELWQDLEAKERELREAEEEAEGP
;
A
#
# COMPACT_ATOMS: atom_id res chain seq x y z
N MET A 1 -8.86 3.65 -5.74
CA MET A 1 -9.24 3.09 -7.06
C MET A 1 -10.05 1.83 -6.81
N ARG A 2 -11.12 1.59 -7.59
CA ARG A 2 -11.93 0.36 -7.52
C ARG A 2 -11.86 -0.38 -8.86
N PRO A 3 -11.39 -1.63 -8.94
CA PRO A 3 -11.48 -2.41 -10.18
C PRO A 3 -12.95 -2.77 -10.46
N LEU A 4 -13.37 -2.70 -11.73
CA LEU A 4 -14.75 -2.96 -12.16
C LEU A 4 -14.82 -4.16 -13.10
N LYS A 5 -13.84 -4.32 -13.99
CA LYS A 5 -13.76 -5.48 -14.88
C LYS A 5 -12.31 -5.73 -15.28
N LEU A 6 -11.84 -6.97 -15.14
CA LEU A 6 -10.56 -7.43 -15.65
C LEU A 6 -10.80 -8.36 -16.85
N GLU A 7 -10.09 -8.11 -17.95
CA GLU A 7 -10.10 -8.97 -19.12
C GLU A 7 -8.67 -9.29 -19.53
N LEU A 8 -8.40 -10.55 -19.87
CA LEU A 8 -7.07 -10.99 -20.26
C LEU A 8 -7.11 -12.16 -21.24
N GLU A 9 -6.18 -12.20 -22.18
CA GLU A 9 -5.98 -13.26 -23.15
C GLU A 9 -4.49 -13.42 -23.43
N GLY A 10 -4.02 -14.67 -23.56
CA GLY A 10 -2.61 -14.97 -23.84
C GLY A 10 -1.61 -14.57 -22.74
N PHE A 11 -2.07 -14.22 -21.53
CA PHE A 11 -1.24 -13.68 -20.44
C PHE A 11 -1.02 -14.70 -19.32
N GLY A 12 0.24 -15.01 -19.01
CA GLY A 12 0.68 -15.96 -18.01
C GLY A 12 0.05 -17.34 -18.22
N SER A 13 -0.72 -17.81 -17.23
CA SER A 13 -1.44 -19.09 -17.31
C SER A 13 -2.71 -19.05 -18.18
N TYR A 14 -3.16 -17.87 -18.62
CA TYR A 14 -4.45 -17.70 -19.32
C TYR A 14 -4.26 -17.59 -20.83
N ARG A 15 -4.33 -18.73 -21.53
CA ARG A 15 -4.25 -18.77 -23.00
C ARG A 15 -5.46 -18.15 -23.69
N LYS A 16 -6.67 -18.54 -23.26
CA LYS A 16 -7.93 -18.08 -23.85
C LYS A 16 -8.40 -16.82 -23.14
N ARG A 17 -9.22 -16.02 -23.83
CA ARG A 17 -9.86 -14.84 -23.25
C ARG A 17 -10.65 -15.20 -22.00
N GLN A 18 -10.42 -14.47 -20.93
CA GLN A 18 -11.19 -14.51 -19.69
C GLN A 18 -11.72 -13.11 -19.40
N GLU A 19 -12.94 -13.04 -18.90
CA GLU A 19 -13.59 -11.81 -18.46
C GLU A 19 -14.07 -12.00 -17.03
N ILE A 20 -13.62 -11.12 -16.15
CA ILE A 20 -13.85 -11.21 -14.71
C ILE A 20 -14.54 -9.91 -14.30
N PRO A 21 -15.87 -9.92 -14.12
CA PRO A 21 -16.60 -8.80 -13.53
C PRO A 21 -16.21 -8.65 -12.06
N LEU A 22 -16.06 -7.41 -11.61
CA LEU A 22 -15.66 -7.03 -10.25
C LEU A 22 -16.51 -5.86 -9.73
N ASP A 23 -17.53 -5.44 -10.48
CA ASP A 23 -18.35 -4.27 -10.24
C ASP A 23 -19.42 -4.49 -9.17
N ASP A 24 -19.83 -5.74 -8.94
CA ASP A 24 -20.86 -6.16 -7.98
C ASP A 24 -20.28 -6.70 -6.65
N VAL A 25 -18.96 -6.69 -6.48
CA VAL A 25 -18.28 -7.22 -5.29
C VAL A 25 -17.45 -6.16 -4.58
N ASP A 26 -17.55 -6.12 -3.25
CA ASP A 26 -16.69 -5.30 -2.38
C ASP A 26 -15.56 -6.14 -1.74
N LEU A 27 -15.80 -7.45 -1.55
CA LEU A 27 -14.84 -8.42 -1.04
C LEU A 27 -15.01 -9.75 -1.80
N PHE A 28 -13.91 -10.31 -2.29
CA PHE A 28 -13.90 -11.60 -2.98
C PHE A 28 -12.64 -12.40 -2.66
N VAL A 29 -12.69 -13.71 -2.88
CA VAL A 29 -11.58 -14.64 -2.68
C VAL A 29 -11.30 -15.37 -3.98
N ILE A 30 -10.03 -15.38 -4.42
CA ILE A 30 -9.57 -16.19 -5.55
C ILE A 30 -8.96 -17.48 -5.00
N THR A 31 -9.61 -18.62 -5.20
CA THR A 31 -9.16 -19.93 -4.72
C THR A 31 -8.74 -20.86 -5.87
N GLY A 32 -7.91 -21.86 -5.56
CA GLY A 32 -7.41 -22.87 -6.50
C GLY A 32 -6.09 -23.49 -6.06
N PRO A 33 -5.59 -24.54 -6.73
CA PRO A 33 -4.31 -25.17 -6.41
C PRO A 33 -3.11 -24.27 -6.75
N THR A 34 -1.94 -24.50 -6.13
CA THR A 34 -0.70 -23.79 -6.48
C THR A 34 -0.40 -23.92 -7.98
N GLY A 35 -0.04 -22.82 -8.64
CA GLY A 35 0.19 -22.80 -10.09
C GLY A 35 -1.06 -22.61 -10.96
N SER A 36 -2.25 -22.48 -10.38
CA SER A 36 -3.51 -22.28 -11.13
C SER A 36 -3.69 -20.90 -11.78
N GLY A 37 -2.69 -20.01 -11.72
CA GLY A 37 -2.76 -18.67 -12.29
C GLY A 37 -3.37 -17.58 -11.40
N LYS A 38 -3.64 -17.84 -10.11
CA LYS A 38 -4.21 -16.83 -9.18
C LYS A 38 -3.38 -15.53 -9.14
N SER A 39 -2.08 -15.67 -8.95
CA SER A 39 -1.15 -14.52 -8.95
C SER A 39 -1.08 -13.84 -10.32
N THR A 40 -1.33 -14.58 -11.41
CA THR A 40 -1.36 -14.02 -12.77
C THR A 40 -2.52 -13.06 -12.97
N LEU A 41 -3.69 -13.28 -12.34
CA LEU A 41 -4.79 -12.31 -12.39
C LEU A 41 -4.40 -10.97 -11.76
N LEU A 42 -3.74 -11.06 -10.61
CA LEU A 42 -3.24 -9.91 -9.88
C LEU A 42 -2.13 -9.18 -10.68
N GLU A 43 -1.18 -9.91 -11.25
CA GLU A 43 -0.16 -9.37 -12.16
C GLU A 43 -0.74 -8.75 -13.43
N ALA A 44 -1.85 -9.29 -13.95
CA ALA A 44 -2.53 -8.71 -15.10
C ALA A 44 -3.06 -7.31 -14.78
N MET A 45 -3.60 -7.08 -13.57
CA MET A 45 -4.03 -5.75 -13.13
C MET A 45 -2.87 -4.74 -13.09
N THR A 46 -1.73 -5.11 -12.48
CA THR A 46 -0.56 -4.22 -12.43
C THR A 46 0.04 -3.99 -13.81
N PHE A 47 0.05 -5.02 -14.66
CA PHE A 47 0.49 -4.91 -16.04
C PHE A 47 -0.40 -3.94 -16.82
N ALA A 48 -1.73 -4.07 -16.74
CA ALA A 48 -2.66 -3.18 -17.42
C ALA A 48 -2.43 -1.71 -17.02
N LEU A 49 -2.31 -1.44 -15.72
CA LEU A 49 -2.10 -0.07 -15.21
C LEU A 49 -0.73 0.50 -15.61
N PHE A 50 0.37 -0.20 -15.29
CA PHE A 50 1.71 0.39 -15.31
C PHE A 50 2.64 -0.19 -16.39
N GLY A 51 2.23 -1.27 -17.05
CA GLY A 51 3.08 -2.02 -17.98
C GLY A 51 4.20 -2.78 -17.26
N ALA A 52 3.97 -3.16 -16.01
CA ALA A 52 4.95 -3.83 -15.15
C ALA A 52 4.26 -4.89 -14.28
N VAL A 53 5.00 -5.93 -13.90
CA VAL A 53 4.52 -6.98 -12.99
C VAL A 53 5.45 -7.11 -11.78
N PRO A 54 4.96 -7.35 -10.55
CA PRO A 54 5.77 -7.38 -9.33
C PRO A 54 7.04 -8.24 -9.42
N ARG A 55 6.94 -9.46 -9.95
CA ARG A 55 8.08 -10.40 -10.04
C ARG A 55 9.17 -10.05 -11.06
N LEU A 56 8.85 -9.25 -12.08
CA LEU A 56 9.78 -8.94 -13.19
C LEU A 56 10.04 -7.44 -13.37
N GLY A 57 9.26 -6.59 -12.70
CA GLY A 57 9.20 -5.16 -12.97
C GLY A 57 8.79 -4.87 -14.41
N LYS A 58 9.50 -3.95 -15.06
CA LYS A 58 9.35 -3.62 -16.49
C LYS A 58 10.25 -4.49 -17.40
N ARG A 59 11.10 -5.35 -16.83
CA ARG A 59 12.06 -6.18 -17.57
C ARG A 59 11.44 -7.54 -17.91
N ASP A 60 11.90 -8.15 -19.00
CA ASP A 60 11.55 -9.51 -19.41
C ASP A 60 10.04 -9.84 -19.40
N LEU A 61 9.19 -8.86 -19.69
CA LEU A 61 7.73 -9.02 -19.72
C LEU A 61 7.28 -10.11 -20.70
N GLY A 62 8.11 -10.47 -21.69
CA GLY A 62 7.88 -11.62 -22.57
C GLY A 62 7.68 -12.95 -21.82
N GLN A 63 8.16 -13.09 -20.58
CA GLN A 63 7.85 -14.26 -19.74
C GLN A 63 6.38 -14.32 -19.33
N MET A 64 5.65 -13.21 -19.42
CA MET A 64 4.20 -13.15 -19.19
C MET A 64 3.41 -13.53 -20.43
N LEU A 65 4.05 -13.76 -21.58
CA LEU A 65 3.37 -14.31 -22.75
C LEU A 65 3.13 -15.80 -22.53
N HIS A 66 1.89 -16.25 -22.63
CA HIS A 66 1.57 -17.66 -22.54
C HIS A 66 2.32 -18.43 -23.65
N PRO A 67 2.97 -19.58 -23.39
CA PRO A 67 3.81 -20.28 -24.38
C PRO A 67 3.08 -20.65 -25.69
N GLY A 68 1.79 -20.93 -25.60
CA GLY A 68 0.91 -21.20 -26.75
C GLY A 68 0.21 -19.99 -27.38
N ALA A 69 0.65 -18.75 -27.09
CA ALA A 69 0.07 -17.52 -27.60
C ALA A 69 1.13 -16.66 -28.32
N LEU A 70 0.75 -16.01 -29.42
CA LEU A 70 1.61 -15.10 -30.19
C LEU A 70 1.62 -13.67 -29.63
N ARG A 71 0.58 -13.34 -28.85
CA ARG A 71 0.38 -12.06 -28.18
C ARG A 71 -0.39 -12.28 -26.87
N ALA A 72 -0.23 -11.36 -25.94
CA ALA A 72 -1.06 -11.23 -24.76
C ALA A 72 -1.77 -9.87 -24.78
N TRP A 73 -3.02 -9.83 -24.34
CA TRP A 73 -3.78 -8.61 -24.18
C TRP A 73 -4.41 -8.59 -22.80
N VAL A 74 -4.35 -7.44 -22.14
CA VAL A 74 -4.98 -7.24 -20.84
C VAL A 74 -5.69 -5.89 -20.84
N ALA A 75 -6.94 -5.88 -20.39
CA ALA A 75 -7.71 -4.67 -20.16
C ALA A 75 -8.24 -4.62 -18.73
N LEU A 76 -8.13 -3.45 -18.12
CA LEU A 76 -8.69 -3.18 -16.80
C LEU A 76 -9.61 -1.96 -16.88
N THR A 77 -10.87 -2.17 -16.50
CA THR A 77 -11.85 -1.11 -16.26
C THR A 77 -11.89 -0.82 -14.77
N PHE A 78 -11.75 0.45 -14.37
CA PHE A 78 -11.65 0.85 -12.97
C PHE A 78 -12.25 2.23 -12.71
N GLY A 79 -12.71 2.46 -11.47
CA GLY A 79 -13.28 3.71 -10.99
C GLY A 79 -12.32 4.50 -10.10
N VAL A 80 -12.27 5.82 -10.29
CA VAL A 80 -11.54 6.79 -9.43
C VAL A 80 -12.32 8.10 -9.38
N GLY A 81 -12.59 8.61 -8.17
CA GLY A 81 -13.21 9.94 -8.01
C GLY A 81 -14.56 10.10 -8.72
N GLY A 82 -15.38 9.04 -8.77
CA GLY A 82 -16.68 9.05 -9.46
C GLY A 82 -16.59 8.92 -11.00
N ARG A 83 -15.40 8.79 -11.57
CA ARG A 83 -15.18 8.59 -13.00
C ARG A 83 -14.71 7.17 -13.29
N VAL A 84 -15.00 6.69 -14.50
CA VAL A 84 -14.63 5.33 -14.95
C VAL A 84 -13.63 5.42 -16.08
N TYR A 85 -12.58 4.61 -15.98
CA TYR A 85 -11.48 4.55 -16.93
C TYR A 85 -11.28 3.12 -17.40
N ARG A 86 -10.75 2.97 -18.61
CA ARG A 86 -10.34 1.69 -19.17
C ARG A 86 -8.93 1.82 -19.73
N VAL A 87 -8.03 0.98 -19.23
CA VAL A 87 -6.68 0.85 -19.76
C VAL A 87 -6.53 -0.49 -20.45
N GLU A 88 -5.92 -0.50 -21.63
CA GLU A 88 -5.64 -1.72 -22.39
C GLU A 88 -4.16 -1.77 -22.76
N ARG A 89 -3.55 -2.94 -22.65
CA ARG A 89 -2.16 -3.18 -23.08
C ARG A 89 -2.02 -4.48 -23.83
N GLU A 90 -1.20 -4.46 -24.87
CA GLU A 90 -0.81 -5.63 -25.65
C GLU A 90 0.69 -5.89 -25.49
N LEU A 91 1.03 -7.15 -25.29
CA LEU A 91 2.39 -7.68 -25.21
C LEU A 91 2.60 -8.65 -26.39
N GLY A 92 3.67 -8.45 -27.15
CA GLY A 92 3.97 -9.26 -28.34
C GLY A 92 5.05 -8.60 -29.19
N LYS A 93 5.03 -8.84 -30.51
CA LYS A 93 5.99 -8.22 -31.45
C LYS A 93 5.97 -6.69 -31.42
N LYS A 94 4.80 -6.10 -31.13
CA LYS A 94 4.64 -4.66 -30.97
C LYS A 94 3.84 -4.43 -29.69
N ALA A 95 4.46 -3.72 -28.73
CA ALA A 95 3.76 -3.32 -27.52
C ALA A 95 2.86 -2.12 -27.83
N GLU A 96 1.59 -2.22 -27.50
CA GLU A 96 0.62 -1.14 -27.64
C GLU A 96 -0.10 -0.91 -26.31
N ALA A 97 -0.54 0.33 -26.10
CA ALA A 97 -1.31 0.69 -24.92
C ALA A 97 -2.31 1.79 -25.28
N SER A 98 -3.47 1.76 -24.63
CA SER A 98 -4.48 2.82 -24.72
C SER A 98 -5.11 3.09 -23.36
N LEU A 99 -5.52 4.34 -23.14
CA LEU A 99 -6.23 4.78 -21.95
C LEU A 99 -7.46 5.58 -22.38
N LEU A 100 -8.61 5.14 -21.92
CA LEU A 100 -9.93 5.62 -22.28
C LEU A 100 -10.66 6.08 -21.01
N GLU A 101 -11.49 7.11 -21.12
CA GLU A 101 -12.41 7.54 -20.07
C GLU A 101 -13.84 7.35 -20.54
N PHE A 102 -14.69 6.86 -19.64
CA PHE A 102 -16.12 6.73 -19.91
C PHE A 102 -16.81 8.06 -19.65
N ARG A 103 -17.34 8.67 -20.71
CA ARG A 103 -18.11 9.93 -20.70
C ARG A 103 -19.31 9.79 -21.62
N ASP A 104 -20.46 10.31 -21.21
CA ASP A 104 -21.69 10.33 -22.02
C ASP A 104 -22.10 8.95 -22.57
N GLY A 105 -21.88 7.89 -21.79
CA GLY A 105 -22.20 6.51 -22.17
C GLY A 105 -21.20 5.87 -23.14
N LYS A 106 -20.08 6.52 -23.45
CA LYS A 106 -19.08 6.05 -24.43
C LYS A 106 -17.65 6.16 -23.91
N LEU A 107 -16.74 5.40 -24.49
CA LEU A 107 -15.30 5.45 -24.19
C LEU A 107 -14.61 6.46 -25.12
N HIS A 108 -13.89 7.41 -24.51
CA HIS A 108 -13.13 8.45 -25.21
C HIS A 108 -11.63 8.33 -24.92
N PRO A 109 -10.75 8.39 -25.93
CA PRO A 109 -9.30 8.44 -25.72
C PRO A 109 -8.89 9.62 -24.84
N LEU A 110 -8.10 9.34 -23.81
CA LEU A 110 -7.60 10.36 -22.88
C LEU A 110 -6.17 10.81 -23.21
N VAL A 111 -5.37 9.92 -23.80
CA VAL A 111 -3.98 10.15 -24.20
C VAL A 111 -3.73 9.51 -25.55
N ASP A 112 -2.73 10.02 -26.29
CA ASP A 112 -2.27 9.40 -27.52
C ASP A 112 -1.77 7.98 -27.27
N ARG A 113 -1.98 7.10 -28.26
CA ARG A 113 -1.56 5.70 -28.17
C ARG A 113 -0.06 5.60 -27.96
N GLY A 114 0.36 4.93 -26.90
CA GLY A 114 1.76 4.77 -26.56
C GLY A 114 1.94 4.32 -25.12
N THR A 115 2.88 3.39 -24.89
CA THR A 115 3.10 2.78 -23.57
C THR A 115 3.49 3.80 -22.50
N LYS A 116 4.32 4.79 -22.83
CA LYS A 116 4.79 5.83 -21.90
C LYS A 116 3.67 6.81 -21.53
N GLY A 117 2.99 7.40 -22.53
CA GLY A 117 1.91 8.36 -22.30
C GLY A 117 0.71 7.75 -21.57
N VAL A 118 0.43 6.47 -21.82
CA VAL A 118 -0.57 5.71 -21.05
C VAL A 118 -0.15 5.53 -19.61
N THR A 119 1.08 5.12 -19.32
CA THR A 119 1.57 5.00 -17.93
C THR A 119 1.48 6.34 -17.20
N GLU A 120 1.99 7.43 -17.78
CA GLU A 120 1.93 8.78 -17.18
C GLU A 120 0.47 9.26 -17.01
N GLY A 121 -0.43 8.87 -17.91
CA GLY A 121 -1.87 9.13 -17.78
C GLY A 121 -2.48 8.38 -16.59
N VAL A 122 -2.17 7.09 -16.44
CA VAL A 122 -2.64 6.28 -15.31
C VAL A 122 -2.10 6.79 -13.98
N GLU A 123 -0.80 7.10 -13.90
CA GLU A 123 -0.18 7.63 -12.68
C GLU A 123 -0.83 8.96 -12.24
N ARG A 124 -1.15 9.86 -13.19
CA ARG A 124 -1.88 11.10 -12.89
C ARG A 124 -3.31 10.87 -12.40
N ILE A 125 -4.01 9.87 -12.94
CA ILE A 125 -5.38 9.53 -12.51
C ILE A 125 -5.38 8.91 -11.10
N LEU A 126 -4.43 8.00 -10.86
CA LEU A 126 -4.34 7.29 -9.58
C LEU A 126 -3.70 8.13 -8.48
N GLY A 127 -2.87 9.12 -8.85
CA GLY A 127 -2.02 9.87 -7.92
C GLY A 127 -0.89 9.03 -7.31
N LEU A 128 -0.59 7.87 -7.91
CA LEU A 128 0.38 6.89 -7.41
C LEU A 128 1.20 6.37 -8.59
N ASP A 129 2.51 6.26 -8.40
CA ASP A 129 3.38 5.54 -9.33
C ASP A 129 3.30 4.02 -9.12
N TYR A 130 3.98 3.26 -9.98
CA TYR A 130 4.00 1.79 -9.91
C TYR A 130 4.49 1.27 -8.55
N ASP A 131 5.61 1.80 -8.05
CA ASP A 131 6.23 1.29 -6.83
C ASP A 131 5.36 1.58 -5.61
N THR A 132 4.75 2.75 -5.56
CA THR A 132 3.80 3.13 -4.49
C THR A 132 2.53 2.28 -4.58
N PHE A 133 1.98 2.07 -5.77
CA PHE A 133 0.80 1.21 -5.96
C PHE A 133 1.06 -0.23 -5.51
N VAL A 134 2.21 -0.80 -5.88
CA VAL A 134 2.56 -2.18 -5.52
C VAL A 134 2.82 -2.38 -4.03
N ARG A 135 3.08 -1.30 -3.28
CA ARG A 135 3.33 -1.36 -1.83
C ARG A 135 2.11 -0.99 -0.98
N SER A 136 1.19 -0.19 -1.53
CA SER A 136 0.04 0.36 -0.78
C SER A 136 -1.30 -0.28 -1.16
N VAL A 137 -1.47 -0.72 -2.41
CA VAL A 137 -2.74 -1.25 -2.93
C VAL A 137 -2.61 -2.74 -3.27
N PHE A 138 -1.51 -3.11 -3.91
CA PHE A 138 -1.15 -4.50 -4.14
C PHE A 138 -0.31 -4.98 -2.94
N LEU A 139 -0.47 -6.23 -2.50
CA LEU A 139 0.40 -6.81 -1.49
C LEU A 139 0.87 -8.17 -2.00
N PRO A 140 2.07 -8.25 -2.63
CA PRO A 140 2.60 -9.52 -3.12
C PRO A 140 2.73 -10.52 -1.99
N GLN A 141 2.44 -11.79 -2.29
CA GLN A 141 2.54 -12.89 -1.33
C GLN A 141 3.99 -12.98 -0.77
N GLY A 142 4.15 -12.77 0.54
CA GLY A 142 5.44 -12.82 1.24
C GLY A 142 6.06 -11.46 1.59
N GLU A 143 5.65 -10.36 0.93
CA GLU A 143 6.17 -9.02 1.26
C GLU A 143 5.44 -8.39 2.45
N PHE A 144 4.16 -8.71 2.67
CA PHE A 144 3.43 -8.30 3.88
C PHE A 144 4.07 -8.86 5.15
N ASP A 145 4.62 -10.07 5.08
CA ASP A 145 5.29 -10.72 6.20
C ASP A 145 6.67 -10.10 6.48
N GLN A 146 7.36 -9.55 5.46
CA GLN A 146 8.55 -8.71 5.66
C GLN A 146 8.20 -7.38 6.34
N PHE A 147 7.11 -6.73 5.91
CA PHE A 147 6.61 -5.50 6.50
C PHE A 147 6.22 -5.67 7.98
N LEU A 148 5.49 -6.75 8.31
CA LEU A 148 5.02 -7.00 9.68
C LEU A 148 6.09 -7.61 10.60
N ARG A 149 6.91 -8.54 10.11
CA ARG A 149 7.77 -9.37 10.99
C ARG A 149 9.26 -9.02 10.98
N LYS A 150 9.78 -8.42 9.91
CA LYS A 150 11.24 -8.28 9.73
C LYS A 150 11.74 -6.84 9.80
N ALA A 151 10.95 -5.87 9.38
CA ALA A 151 11.37 -4.47 9.43
C ALA A 151 11.25 -3.89 10.85
N GLN A 152 12.39 -3.65 11.53
CA GLN A 152 12.44 -2.96 12.83
C GLN A 152 13.15 -1.62 12.73
N GLY A 153 12.66 -0.63 13.48
CA GLY A 153 13.31 0.68 13.63
C GLY A 153 13.51 1.43 12.31
N ARG A 154 14.77 1.53 11.86
CA ARG A 154 15.17 2.32 10.68
C ARG A 154 14.64 1.76 9.36
N GLU A 155 14.60 0.44 9.24
CA GLU A 155 14.18 -0.23 7.99
C GLU A 155 12.67 -0.04 7.75
N ARG A 156 11.87 -0.14 8.81
CA ARG A 156 10.43 0.18 8.78
C ARG A 156 10.17 1.64 8.46
N ARG A 157 10.99 2.54 9.02
CA ARG A 157 10.90 3.98 8.77
C ARG A 157 11.24 4.31 7.31
N GLU A 158 12.26 3.70 6.73
CA GLU A 158 12.59 3.84 5.29
C GLU A 158 11.49 3.27 4.38
N ILE A 159 10.79 2.21 4.79
CA ILE A 159 9.64 1.69 4.04
C ILE A 159 8.45 2.66 4.11
N LEU A 160 8.17 3.24 5.28
CA LEU A 160 7.09 4.22 5.46
C LEU A 160 7.39 5.54 4.75
N ASP A 161 8.64 6.02 4.79
CA ASP A 161 9.08 7.18 4.01
C ASP A 161 8.74 6.96 2.52
N ARG A 162 9.04 5.78 1.97
CA ARG A 162 8.73 5.42 0.57
C ARG A 162 7.24 5.25 0.30
N LEU A 163 6.49 4.72 1.27
CA LEU A 163 5.04 4.51 1.13
C LEU A 163 4.28 5.83 1.05
N PHE A 164 4.75 6.85 1.77
CA PHE A 164 4.15 8.17 1.81
C PHE A 164 4.84 9.20 0.89
N GLY A 165 5.83 8.77 0.09
CA GLY A 165 6.55 9.63 -0.86
C GLY A 165 7.35 10.75 -0.19
N LEU A 166 7.87 10.51 1.02
CA LEU A 166 8.60 11.51 1.81
C LEU A 166 10.03 11.73 1.30
N GLU A 167 10.50 10.93 0.32
CA GLU A 167 11.79 11.08 -0.34
C GLU A 167 11.93 12.44 -1.02
N GLU A 168 10.89 12.90 -1.72
CA GLU A 168 10.92 14.18 -2.43
C GLU A 168 11.10 15.35 -1.45
N LEU A 169 10.47 15.27 -0.27
CA LEU A 169 10.62 16.27 0.79
C LEU A 169 12.04 16.25 1.37
N LYS A 170 12.64 15.06 1.50
CA LYS A 170 14.02 14.89 1.99
C LYS A 170 15.03 15.47 1.01
N GLU A 171 14.87 15.21 -0.30
CA GLU A 171 15.71 15.79 -1.34
C GLU A 171 15.57 17.32 -1.41
N MET A 172 14.34 17.82 -1.33
CA MET A 172 14.06 19.26 -1.32
C MET A 172 14.74 19.94 -0.12
N ARG A 173 14.73 19.29 1.06
CA ARG A 173 15.40 19.79 2.26
C ARG A 173 16.91 19.88 2.09
N GLU A 174 17.54 18.86 1.51
CA GLU A 174 19.01 18.88 1.31
C GLU A 174 19.40 19.96 0.28
N ARG A 175 18.65 20.11 -0.82
CA ARG A 175 18.87 21.21 -1.79
C ARG A 175 18.72 22.59 -1.15
N LEU A 176 17.71 22.77 -0.30
CA LEU A 176 17.52 24.02 0.43
C LEU A 176 18.68 24.30 1.40
N LYS A 177 19.18 23.27 2.11
CA LYS A 177 20.34 23.41 3.00
C LYS A 177 21.60 23.85 2.24
N GLU A 178 21.88 23.22 1.10
CA GLU A 178 23.02 23.61 0.25
C GLU A 178 22.88 25.06 -0.22
N ARG A 179 21.69 25.43 -0.73
CA ARG A 179 21.45 26.80 -1.19
C ARG A 179 21.60 27.84 -0.08
N LEU A 180 21.18 27.51 1.14
CA LEU A 180 21.29 28.38 2.30
C LEU A 180 22.76 28.56 2.73
N LYS A 181 23.57 27.51 2.59
CA LYS A 181 25.02 27.56 2.81
C LYS A 181 25.71 28.46 1.78
N GLU A 182 25.37 28.34 0.50
CA GLU A 182 25.90 29.20 -0.57
C GLU A 182 25.58 30.68 -0.33
N LEU A 183 24.31 30.99 0.00
CA LEU A 183 23.88 32.37 0.25
C LEU A 183 24.57 32.98 1.47
N ARG A 184 24.84 32.19 2.52
CA ARG A 184 25.62 32.65 3.68
C ARG A 184 27.04 33.01 3.29
N ALA A 185 27.71 32.17 2.51
CA ALA A 185 29.06 32.45 2.02
C ALA A 185 29.09 33.71 1.15
N LYS A 186 28.11 33.86 0.24
CA LYS A 186 27.99 35.04 -0.61
C LYS A 186 27.77 36.32 0.20
N LYS A 187 26.91 36.28 1.22
CA LYS A 187 26.66 37.42 2.12
C LYS A 187 27.94 37.87 2.83
N VAL A 188 28.70 36.92 3.38
CA VAL A 188 29.97 37.23 4.06
C VAL A 188 30.95 37.91 3.09
N GLY A 189 31.11 37.37 1.88
CA GLY A 189 32.00 37.98 0.89
C GLY A 189 31.59 39.38 0.45
N LEU A 190 30.28 39.64 0.32
CA LEU A 190 29.77 40.99 0.00
C LEU A 190 29.94 41.98 1.17
N GLU A 191 29.78 41.51 2.42
CA GLU A 191 30.04 42.34 3.61
C GLU A 191 31.52 42.74 3.69
N GLU A 192 32.44 41.81 3.41
CA GLU A 192 33.88 42.08 3.34
C GLU A 192 34.24 43.06 2.20
N GLU A 193 33.61 42.92 1.03
CA GLU A 193 33.84 43.82 -0.11
C GLU A 193 33.31 45.24 0.16
N LEU A 194 32.15 45.37 0.80
CA LEU A 194 31.57 46.65 1.19
C LEU A 194 32.47 47.37 2.19
N GLU A 195 32.92 46.68 3.24
CA GLU A 195 33.79 47.24 4.28
C GLU A 195 35.13 47.71 3.68
N ARG A 196 35.65 46.99 2.68
CA ARG A 196 36.85 47.39 1.93
C ARG A 196 36.63 48.65 1.08
N LEU A 197 35.50 48.76 0.38
CA LEU A 197 35.17 49.93 -0.44
C LEU A 197 34.86 51.18 0.41
N GLU A 198 34.24 51.01 1.58
CA GLU A 198 34.03 52.07 2.56
C GLU A 198 35.38 52.58 3.11
N ALA A 199 36.32 51.68 3.39
CA ALA A 199 37.68 52.05 3.80
C ALA A 199 38.50 52.73 2.71
N GLU A 200 38.25 52.43 1.43
CA GLU A 200 38.94 53.02 0.27
C GLU A 200 38.33 54.34 -0.22
N GLY A 201 37.18 54.79 0.34
CA GLY A 201 36.59 56.09 0.05
C GLY A 201 36.07 56.26 -1.40
N ILE A 202 35.56 55.18 -2.00
CA ILE A 202 35.14 55.15 -3.42
C ILE A 202 33.63 55.45 -3.60
N ARG A 203 33.32 56.33 -4.56
CA ARG A 203 32.04 56.81 -5.14
C ARG A 203 30.72 56.25 -4.57
N GLN A 204 29.87 57.17 -4.10
CA GLN A 204 28.51 56.98 -3.57
C GLN A 204 27.59 56.07 -4.41
N ASP A 205 27.78 55.99 -5.73
CA ASP A 205 26.92 55.19 -6.61
C ASP A 205 27.12 53.67 -6.42
N ARG A 206 28.36 53.21 -6.19
CA ARG A 206 28.65 51.79 -5.96
C ARG A 206 28.19 51.32 -4.58
N LEU A 207 28.29 52.21 -3.59
CA LEU A 207 27.78 51.98 -2.24
C LEU A 207 26.26 51.76 -2.26
N ARG A 208 25.52 52.60 -3.01
CA ARG A 208 24.05 52.46 -3.18
C ARG A 208 23.65 51.17 -3.88
N GLU A 209 24.38 50.74 -4.92
CA GLU A 209 24.13 49.44 -5.58
C GLU A 209 24.25 48.28 -4.59
N LEU A 210 25.31 48.27 -3.77
CA LEU A 210 25.53 47.22 -2.77
C LEU A 210 24.49 47.25 -1.65
N GLU A 211 24.04 48.43 -1.21
CA GLU A 211 22.95 48.59 -0.24
C GLU A 211 21.63 47.98 -0.76
N GLU A 212 21.30 48.18 -2.04
CA GLU A 212 20.13 47.58 -2.65
C GLU A 212 20.23 46.06 -2.78
N GLU A 213 21.40 45.54 -3.18
CA GLU A 213 21.64 44.09 -3.24
C GLU A 213 21.54 43.46 -1.85
N LEU A 214 22.09 44.11 -0.82
CA LEU A 214 22.01 43.65 0.56
C LEU A 214 20.56 43.64 1.07
N LYS A 215 19.76 44.64 0.69
CA LYS A 215 18.33 44.68 1.04
C LYS A 215 17.57 43.51 0.41
N LYS A 216 17.74 43.27 -0.89
CA LYS A 216 17.11 42.13 -1.59
C LYS A 216 17.52 40.80 -0.96
N ALA A 217 18.80 40.62 -0.68
CA ALA A 217 19.30 39.40 -0.03
C ALA A 217 18.72 39.21 1.39
N LYS A 218 18.51 40.28 2.16
CA LYS A 218 17.86 40.23 3.48
C LYS A 218 16.40 39.82 3.39
N GLU A 219 15.66 40.36 2.43
CA GLU A 219 14.25 40.02 2.18
C GLU A 219 14.10 38.56 1.72
N GLU A 220 14.93 38.11 0.78
CA GLU A 220 14.97 36.71 0.36
C GLU A 220 15.31 35.77 1.53
N ARG A 221 16.34 36.10 2.33
CA ARG A 221 16.70 35.32 3.52
C ARG A 221 15.55 35.23 4.51
N HIS A 222 14.83 36.33 4.74
CA HIS A 222 13.69 36.34 5.65
C HIS A 222 12.55 35.45 5.14
N SER A 223 12.25 35.53 3.84
CA SER A 223 11.23 34.69 3.21
C SER A 223 11.55 33.19 3.29
N LEU A 224 12.82 32.82 3.07
CA LEU A 224 13.28 31.44 3.14
C LEU A 224 13.32 30.93 4.58
N ALA A 225 13.72 31.76 5.54
CA ALA A 225 13.68 31.41 6.96
C ALA A 225 12.26 31.11 7.43
N LYS A 226 11.28 31.90 6.98
CA LYS A 226 9.86 31.65 7.29
C LYS A 226 9.37 30.33 6.70
N ARG A 227 9.66 30.08 5.41
CA ARG A 227 9.32 28.80 4.76
C ARG A 227 9.97 27.59 5.45
N LEU A 228 11.21 27.73 5.92
CA LEU A 228 11.89 26.67 6.66
C LEU A 228 11.19 26.38 7.99
N ALA A 229 10.80 27.42 8.75
CA ALA A 229 10.06 27.26 9.99
C ALA A 229 8.69 26.59 9.76
N ASP A 230 7.97 26.96 8.69
CA ASP A 230 6.70 26.33 8.33
C ASP A 230 6.87 24.84 7.97
N LEU A 231 7.95 24.50 7.25
CA LEU A 231 8.31 23.11 6.92
C LEU A 231 8.69 22.31 8.17
N GLU A 232 9.46 22.88 9.10
CA GLU A 232 9.83 22.24 10.36
C GLU A 232 8.61 21.98 11.24
N ALA A 233 7.70 22.95 11.36
CA ALA A 233 6.43 22.76 12.08
C ALA A 233 5.55 21.68 11.44
N THR A 234 5.51 21.62 10.10
CA THR A 234 4.79 20.57 9.36
C THR A 234 5.43 19.20 9.63
N ARG A 235 6.76 19.11 9.64
CA ARG A 235 7.49 17.88 9.94
C ARG A 235 7.19 17.36 11.35
N GLU A 236 7.26 18.22 12.36
CA GLU A 236 6.93 17.84 13.74
C GLU A 236 5.48 17.35 13.85
N ARG A 237 4.55 17.98 13.13
CA ARG A 237 3.15 17.53 13.10
C ARG A 237 3.03 16.13 12.49
N LEU A 238 3.74 15.85 11.40
CA LEU A 238 3.75 14.53 10.75
C LEU A 238 4.41 13.47 11.64
N GLU A 239 5.51 13.81 12.33
CA GLU A 239 6.16 12.92 13.30
C GLU A 239 5.19 12.53 14.43
N ARG A 240 4.42 13.48 14.97
CA ARG A 240 3.39 13.18 15.99
C ARG A 240 2.25 12.31 15.45
N ILE A 241 1.84 12.50 14.20
CA ILE A 241 0.81 11.65 13.57
C ILE A 241 1.34 10.23 13.44
N LEU A 242 2.59 10.06 13.01
CA LEU A 242 3.23 8.77 12.87
C LEU A 242 3.30 8.03 14.21
N GLU A 243 3.71 8.71 15.29
CA GLU A 243 3.72 8.16 16.65
C GLU A 243 2.32 7.68 17.10
N ARG A 244 1.26 8.43 16.78
CA ARG A 244 -0.11 8.02 17.09
C ARG A 244 -0.55 6.80 16.30
N VAL A 245 -0.18 6.71 15.03
CA VAL A 245 -0.47 5.54 14.18
C VAL A 245 0.26 4.30 14.72
N GLU A 246 1.52 4.43 15.13
CA GLU A 246 2.25 3.33 15.77
C GLU A 246 1.61 2.89 17.08
N ALA A 247 1.17 3.82 17.92
CA ALA A 247 0.48 3.52 19.17
C ALA A 247 -0.86 2.80 18.94
N LEU A 248 -1.62 3.23 17.93
CA LEU A 248 -2.87 2.56 17.54
C LEU A 248 -2.61 1.14 17.02
N GLY A 249 -1.55 0.94 16.24
CA GLY A 249 -1.15 -0.39 15.78
C GLY A 249 -0.87 -1.34 16.95
N ARG A 250 -0.09 -0.90 17.95
CA ARG A 250 0.19 -1.72 19.15
C ARG A 250 -1.08 -2.04 19.94
N ALA A 251 -1.98 -1.07 20.09
CA ALA A 251 -3.25 -1.28 20.78
C ALA A 251 -4.15 -2.29 20.03
N GLN A 252 -4.13 -2.27 18.70
CA GLN A 252 -4.85 -3.26 17.89
C GLN A 252 -4.24 -4.66 18.04
N ASP A 253 -2.92 -4.79 17.98
CA ASP A 253 -2.23 -6.07 18.19
C ASP A 253 -2.54 -6.66 19.58
N GLU A 254 -2.60 -5.81 20.63
CA GLU A 254 -3.00 -6.22 21.98
C GLU A 254 -4.46 -6.67 22.04
N LEU A 255 -5.36 -5.97 21.34
CA LEU A 255 -6.78 -6.34 21.26
C LEU A 255 -6.95 -7.70 20.58
N ASP A 256 -6.32 -7.92 19.44
CA ASP A 256 -6.38 -9.18 18.69
C ASP A 256 -5.85 -10.35 19.54
N ALA A 257 -4.77 -10.12 20.30
CA ALA A 257 -4.23 -11.12 21.23
C ALA A 257 -5.19 -11.44 22.39
N LEU A 258 -5.90 -10.44 22.92
CA LEU A 258 -6.91 -10.63 23.96
C LEU A 258 -8.16 -11.35 23.43
N GLU A 259 -8.59 -11.05 22.20
CA GLU A 259 -9.68 -11.75 21.55
C GLU A 259 -9.35 -13.22 21.28
N GLY A 260 -8.11 -13.52 20.86
CA GLY A 260 -7.62 -14.89 20.76
C GLY A 260 -7.70 -15.65 22.09
N LYS A 261 -7.20 -15.05 23.18
CA LYS A 261 -7.30 -15.62 24.54
C LYS A 261 -8.75 -15.80 24.99
N ARG A 262 -9.63 -14.86 24.66
CA ARG A 262 -11.06 -14.97 24.96
C ARG A 262 -11.68 -16.18 24.26
N GLY A 263 -11.36 -16.40 22.99
CA GLY A 263 -11.82 -17.59 22.25
C GLY A 263 -11.30 -18.90 22.86
N GLU A 264 -10.05 -18.93 23.33
CA GLU A 264 -9.51 -20.07 24.08
C GLU A 264 -10.25 -20.30 25.41
N TRP A 265 -10.51 -19.24 26.18
CA TRP A 265 -11.26 -19.31 27.43
C TRP A 265 -12.71 -19.73 27.23
N GLU A 266 -13.37 -19.29 26.16
CA GLU A 266 -14.73 -19.71 25.82
C GLU A 266 -14.77 -21.22 25.50
N ARG A 267 -13.79 -21.75 24.75
CA ARG A 267 -13.68 -23.20 24.49
C ARG A 267 -13.40 -24.02 25.75
N GLU A 268 -12.48 -23.55 26.59
CA GLU A 268 -12.18 -24.23 27.86
C GLU A 268 -13.39 -24.20 28.82
N ARG A 269 -14.15 -23.09 28.84
CA ARG A 269 -15.40 -22.99 29.58
C ARG A 269 -16.47 -23.98 29.07
N GLU A 270 -16.62 -24.11 27.75
CA GLU A 270 -17.54 -25.10 27.16
C GLU A 270 -17.15 -26.55 27.51
N LYS A 271 -15.86 -26.89 27.41
CA LYS A 271 -15.35 -28.22 27.82
C LYS A 271 -15.60 -28.51 29.30
N ALA A 272 -15.40 -27.51 30.17
CA ALA A 272 -15.66 -27.64 31.60
C ALA A 272 -17.15 -27.87 31.89
N LEU A 273 -18.05 -27.12 31.23
CA LEU A 273 -19.50 -27.32 31.33
C LEU A 273 -19.93 -28.70 30.82
N ALA A 274 -19.42 -29.13 29.67
CA ALA A 274 -19.71 -30.45 29.11
C ALA A 274 -19.20 -31.58 30.02
N SER A 275 -18.01 -31.43 30.62
CA SER A 275 -17.49 -32.43 31.58
C SER A 275 -18.31 -32.48 32.87
N GLN A 276 -18.80 -31.34 33.35
CA GLN A 276 -19.70 -31.29 34.51
C GLN A 276 -21.03 -32.00 34.22
N GLN A 277 -21.63 -31.75 33.06
CA GLN A 277 -22.86 -32.41 32.63
C GLN A 277 -22.67 -33.92 32.44
N ALA A 278 -21.57 -34.33 31.79
CA ALA A 278 -21.24 -35.74 31.60
C ALA A 278 -21.06 -36.48 32.94
N ARG A 279 -20.43 -35.83 33.93
CA ARG A 279 -20.28 -36.39 35.28
C ARG A 279 -21.63 -36.60 35.97
N SER A 280 -22.52 -35.61 35.91
CA SER A 280 -23.88 -35.76 36.47
C SER A 280 -24.71 -36.84 35.77
N ALA A 281 -24.56 -36.99 34.45
CA ALA A 281 -25.25 -38.04 33.69
C ALA A 281 -24.70 -39.44 34.02
N LEU A 282 -23.39 -39.57 34.25
CA LEU A 282 -22.76 -40.82 34.63
C LEU A 282 -23.25 -41.31 36.01
N GLU A 283 -23.38 -40.40 36.97
CA GLU A 283 -23.93 -40.72 38.30
C GLU A 283 -25.37 -41.26 38.19
N LEU A 284 -26.22 -40.59 37.40
CA LEU A 284 -27.60 -41.07 37.16
C LEU A 284 -27.65 -42.41 36.42
N TRP A 285 -26.74 -42.65 35.49
CA TRP A 285 -26.65 -43.93 34.77
C TRP A 285 -26.22 -45.07 35.69
N GLN A 286 -25.26 -44.82 36.58
CA GLN A 286 -24.83 -45.80 37.58
C GLN A 286 -25.95 -46.15 38.57
N ASP A 287 -26.73 -45.15 39.00
CA ASP A 287 -27.91 -45.38 39.84
C ASP A 287 -28.98 -46.21 39.11
N LEU A 288 -29.22 -45.93 37.82
CA LEU A 288 -30.14 -46.71 37.00
C LEU A 288 -29.68 -48.16 36.85
N GLU A 289 -28.41 -48.40 36.54
CA GLU A 289 -27.84 -49.75 36.44
C GLU A 289 -27.93 -50.52 37.76
N ALA A 290 -27.74 -49.84 38.89
CA ALA A 290 -27.90 -50.44 40.21
C ALA A 290 -29.37 -50.85 40.44
N LYS A 291 -30.32 -49.99 40.10
CA LYS A 291 -31.76 -50.28 40.22
C LYS A 291 -32.22 -51.39 39.26
N GLU A 292 -31.69 -51.44 38.05
CA GLU A 292 -31.98 -52.54 37.11
C GLU A 292 -31.42 -53.87 37.61
N ARG A 293 -30.24 -53.88 38.25
CA ARG A 293 -29.70 -55.08 38.90
C ARG A 293 -30.56 -55.53 40.07
N GLU A 294 -30.93 -54.61 40.96
CA GLU A 294 -31.84 -54.91 42.08
C GLU A 294 -33.18 -55.46 41.58
N LEU A 295 -33.74 -54.89 40.50
CA LEU A 295 -34.98 -55.38 39.90
C LEU A 295 -34.83 -56.79 39.34
N ARG A 296 -33.75 -57.08 38.61
CA ARG A 296 -33.48 -58.43 38.09
C ARG A 296 -33.28 -59.45 39.20
N GLU A 297 -32.55 -59.09 40.25
CA GLU A 297 -32.38 -59.95 41.43
C GLU A 297 -33.72 -60.23 42.12
N ALA A 298 -34.59 -59.21 42.25
CA ALA A 298 -35.94 -59.39 42.81
C ALA A 298 -36.88 -60.19 41.90
N GLU A 299 -36.77 -60.05 40.57
CA GLU A 299 -37.50 -60.87 39.60
C GLU A 299 -37.04 -62.34 39.65
N GLU A 300 -35.73 -62.59 39.74
CA GLU A 300 -35.17 -63.94 39.91
C GLU A 300 -35.56 -64.57 41.26
N GLU A 301 -35.63 -63.79 42.35
CA GLU A 301 -36.16 -64.25 43.65
C GLU A 301 -37.67 -64.49 43.64
N ALA A 302 -38.43 -63.76 42.83
CA ALA A 302 -39.87 -63.96 42.66
C ALA A 302 -40.21 -65.15 41.74
N GLU A 303 -39.29 -65.55 40.85
CA GLU A 303 -39.44 -66.65 39.90
C GLU A 303 -38.89 -68.00 40.39
N GLY A 304 -38.42 -68.12 41.63
CA GLY A 304 -37.90 -69.41 42.15
C GLY A 304 -38.33 -69.76 43.58
N PRO A 305 -38.64 -71.03 43.88
CA PRO A 305 -39.32 -72.06 43.09
C PRO A 305 -40.83 -72.21 43.40
#